data_AF-A0A358KGG7-F1
#
_entry.id   AF-A0A358KGG7-F1
#
_cell.length_a   1.000
_cell.length_b   1.000
_cell.length_c   1.000
_cell.angle_alpha   90.00
_cell.angle_beta   90.00
_cell.angle_gamma   90.00
#
_symmetry.space_group_name_H-M   'P 1'
#
loop_
_entity.id
_entity.type
_entity.pdbx_description
1 polymer ?
#
loop_
_entity_poly.entity_id
_entity_poly.type
_entity_poly.pdbx_seq_one_letter_code
_entity_poly.pdbx_strand_id
1 'polypeptide(L)'
;MLGLWESLPENSDEEKERMMILKFSSTEYIIHYPVRENAIYFRAYPIKVGGVSCVQLQAIGSNDGPQDQGEKGLYHVASYQLSDAKLEIKLLNEKLVDDELKKPAELTRAFLEHKDNKNLFVNPVEFRRIKK
;
A
#
# COMPACT_ATOMS: atom_id res chain seq x y z
N MET A 1 7.94 -2.29 -11.37
CA MET A 1 7.40 -2.51 -10.01
C MET A 1 7.99 -3.73 -9.31
N LEU A 2 8.04 -4.93 -9.91
CA LEU A 2 8.51 -6.15 -9.23
C LEU A 2 9.93 -6.06 -8.61
N GLY A 3 10.24 -6.91 -7.65
CA GLY A 3 11.57 -7.07 -7.07
C GLY A 3 11.69 -6.54 -5.64
N LEU A 4 12.93 -6.44 -5.18
CA LEU A 4 13.26 -5.99 -3.83
C LEU A 4 13.47 -4.47 -3.81
N TRP A 5 12.85 -3.84 -2.82
CA TRP A 5 12.86 -2.42 -2.58
C TRP A 5 13.33 -2.15 -1.15
N GLU A 6 14.06 -1.05 -0.95
CA GLU A 6 14.55 -0.59 0.34
C GLU A 6 14.10 0.84 0.55
N SER A 7 13.53 1.11 1.71
CA SER A 7 13.08 2.45 2.09
C SER A 7 14.25 3.44 2.12
N LEU A 8 13.94 4.68 1.78
CA LEU A 8 14.78 5.83 1.98
C LEU A 8 14.26 6.52 3.25
N PRO A 9 14.88 6.28 4.41
CA PRO A 9 14.41 6.85 5.67
C PRO A 9 14.48 8.38 5.63
N GLU A 10 13.55 9.05 6.31
CA GLU A 10 13.56 10.51 6.40
C GLU A 10 14.71 11.00 7.30
N ASN A 11 15.07 10.20 8.31
CA ASN A 11 16.15 10.47 9.26
C ASN A 11 17.25 9.40 9.20
N SER A 12 18.49 9.77 9.50
CA SER A 12 19.63 8.83 9.47
C SER A 12 19.53 7.68 10.47
N ASP A 13 18.73 7.85 11.52
CA ASP A 13 18.61 6.94 12.65
C ASP A 13 17.47 5.92 12.47
N GLU A 14 16.65 6.07 11.43
CA GLU A 14 15.58 5.13 11.11
C GLU A 14 16.14 3.89 10.41
N GLU A 15 15.73 2.71 10.89
CA GLU A 15 16.07 1.46 10.25
C GLU A 15 15.46 1.38 8.85
N LYS A 16 16.28 0.97 7.88
CA LYS A 16 15.80 0.77 6.51
C LYS A 16 14.93 -0.48 6.44
N GLU A 17 13.64 -0.26 6.24
CA GLU A 17 12.72 -1.33 5.93
C GLU A 17 12.85 -1.77 4.47
N ARG A 18 12.61 -3.06 4.22
CA ARG A 18 12.61 -3.64 2.88
C ARG A 18 11.23 -4.15 2.52
N MET A 19 10.90 -4.05 1.24
CA MET A 19 9.66 -4.51 0.65
C MET A 19 9.97 -5.40 -0.55
N MET A 20 9.37 -6.60 -0.59
CA MET A 20 9.44 -7.46 -1.77
C MET A 20 8.11 -7.43 -2.51
N ILE A 21 8.13 -7.11 -3.81
CA ILE A 21 6.96 -7.13 -4.68
C ILE A 21 7.10 -8.25 -5.70
N LEU A 22 6.20 -9.22 -5.65
CA LEU A 22 6.16 -10.39 -6.54
C LEU A 22 4.89 -10.38 -7.39
N LYS A 23 4.99 -10.99 -8.57
CA LYS A 23 3.81 -11.22 -9.41
C LYS A 23 2.98 -12.34 -8.78
N PHE A 24 1.68 -12.10 -8.56
CA PHE A 24 0.74 -13.13 -8.13
C PHE A 24 -0.04 -13.69 -9.31
N SER A 25 -0.57 -12.80 -10.16
CA SER A 25 -1.32 -13.14 -11.36
C SER A 25 -0.95 -12.20 -12.52
N SER A 26 -1.69 -12.21 -13.62
CA SER A 26 -1.52 -11.23 -14.70
C SER A 26 -1.84 -9.80 -14.25
N THR A 27 -2.67 -9.62 -13.21
CA THR A 27 -3.18 -8.32 -12.76
C THR A 27 -2.85 -8.00 -11.31
N GLU A 28 -2.37 -8.95 -10.53
CA GLU A 28 -2.20 -8.81 -9.08
C GLU A 28 -0.77 -9.10 -8.63
N TYR A 29 -0.43 -8.55 -7.47
CA TYR A 29 0.87 -8.70 -6.84
C TYR A 29 0.76 -9.27 -5.44
N ILE A 30 1.80 -9.96 -4.98
CA ILE A 30 2.04 -10.21 -3.56
C ILE A 30 3.10 -9.22 -3.09
N ILE A 31 2.85 -8.60 -1.95
CA ILE A 31 3.80 -7.74 -1.25
C ILE A 31 4.13 -8.40 0.08
N HIS A 32 5.42 -8.52 0.37
CA HIS A 32 5.93 -8.96 1.67
C HIS A 32 6.62 -7.77 2.32
N TYR A 33 6.04 -7.27 3.42
CA TYR A 33 6.48 -6.03 4.05
C TYR A 33 6.15 -5.96 5.55
N PRO A 34 7.05 -5.42 6.37
CA PRO A 34 8.49 -5.28 6.10
C PRO A 34 9.15 -6.66 6.03
N VAL A 35 10.18 -6.85 5.20
CA VAL A 35 10.91 -8.14 5.09
C VAL A 35 11.73 -8.40 6.37
N ARG A 36 11.07 -8.92 7.42
CA ARG A 36 11.62 -9.34 8.73
C ARG A 36 10.69 -10.38 9.38
N GLU A 37 10.95 -10.80 10.63
CA GLU A 37 10.18 -11.87 11.29
C GLU A 37 8.67 -11.59 11.39
N ASN A 38 8.29 -10.34 11.67
CA ASN A 38 6.90 -9.90 11.82
C ASN A 38 6.30 -9.35 10.51
N ALA A 39 6.72 -9.90 9.38
CA ALA A 39 6.25 -9.42 8.09
C ALA A 39 4.78 -9.78 7.85
N ILE A 40 4.07 -8.86 7.18
CA ILE A 40 2.74 -9.11 6.67
C ILE A 40 2.85 -9.37 5.16
N TYR A 41 2.10 -10.36 4.70
CA TYR A 41 1.83 -10.59 3.30
C TYR A 41 0.57 -9.85 2.90
N PHE A 42 0.65 -9.10 1.81
CA PHE A 42 -0.48 -8.42 1.22
C PHE A 42 -0.72 -8.93 -0.20
N ARG A 43 -2.00 -9.14 -0.54
CA ARG A 43 -2.42 -9.21 -1.94
C ARG A 43 -2.78 -7.81 -2.42
N ALA A 44 -2.22 -7.41 -3.54
CA ALA A 44 -2.30 -6.06 -4.06
C ALA A 44 -3.02 -6.05 -5.42
N TYR A 45 -4.10 -5.25 -5.49
CA TYR A 45 -5.00 -5.14 -6.62
C TYR A 45 -4.95 -3.73 -7.19
N PRO A 46 -4.56 -3.53 -8.46
CA PRO A 46 -4.70 -2.24 -9.12
C PRO A 46 -6.17 -1.83 -9.19
N ILE A 47 -6.48 -0.62 -8.72
CA ILE A 47 -7.83 -0.04 -8.77
C ILE A 47 -7.76 1.39 -9.32
N LYS A 48 -8.92 1.93 -9.72
CA LYS A 48 -9.08 3.36 -10.02
C LYS A 48 -10.15 3.94 -9.11
N VAL A 49 -9.79 4.95 -8.31
CA VAL A 49 -10.73 5.65 -7.42
C VAL A 49 -10.80 7.11 -7.87
N GLY A 50 -11.99 7.57 -8.27
CA GLY A 50 -12.16 8.94 -8.76
C GLY A 50 -11.27 9.32 -9.95
N GLY A 51 -10.86 8.34 -10.77
CA GLY A 51 -9.92 8.53 -11.89
C GLY A 51 -8.43 8.45 -11.52
N VAL A 52 -8.10 8.37 -10.23
CA VAL A 52 -6.72 8.21 -9.74
C VAL A 52 -6.36 6.72 -9.69
N SER A 53 -5.21 6.37 -10.26
CA SER A 53 -4.67 5.01 -10.20
C SER A 53 -4.13 4.73 -8.79
N CYS A 54 -4.73 3.74 -8.12
CA CYS A 54 -4.35 3.31 -6.78
C CYS A 54 -4.13 1.79 -6.77
N VAL A 55 -3.72 1.29 -5.62
CA VAL A 55 -3.67 -0.13 -5.31
C VAL A 55 -4.46 -0.37 -4.03
N GLN A 56 -5.36 -1.34 -4.06
CA GLN A 56 -5.94 -1.89 -2.85
C GLN A 56 -5.02 -2.98 -2.31
N LEU A 57 -4.64 -2.88 -1.05
CA LEU A 57 -3.86 -3.86 -0.33
C LEU A 57 -4.81 -4.63 0.58
N GLN A 58 -4.75 -5.96 0.52
CA GLN A 58 -5.43 -6.84 1.44
C GLN A 58 -4.37 -7.56 2.26
N ALA A 59 -4.35 -7.37 3.58
CA ALA A 59 -3.53 -8.21 4.45
C ALA A 59 -4.08 -9.65 4.40
N ILE A 60 -3.22 -10.63 4.08
CA ILE A 60 -3.62 -12.03 3.93
C ILE A 60 -3.04 -12.94 5.03
N GLY A 61 -2.01 -12.50 5.74
CA GLY A 61 -1.38 -13.27 6.81
C GLY A 61 0.01 -12.78 7.18
N SER A 62 0.57 -13.39 8.21
CA SER A 62 1.97 -13.30 8.63
C SER A 62 2.60 -14.70 8.66
N ASN A 63 3.80 -14.82 9.22
CA ASN A 63 4.39 -16.12 9.54
C ASN A 63 3.58 -16.90 10.60
N ASP A 64 2.73 -16.23 11.39
CA ASP A 64 1.90 -16.86 12.43
C ASP A 64 0.61 -17.47 11.87
N GLY A 65 0.29 -17.18 10.60
CA GLY A 65 -0.92 -17.68 9.94
C GLY A 65 -1.73 -16.58 9.26
N PRO A 66 -2.95 -16.93 8.81
CA PRO A 66 -3.85 -15.98 8.14
C PRO A 66 -4.33 -14.88 9.09
N GLN A 67 -4.66 -13.70 8.54
CA GLN A 67 -5.34 -12.65 9.30
C GLN A 67 -6.81 -12.99 9.50
N ASP A 68 -7.37 -12.59 10.65
CA ASP A 68 -8.79 -12.78 10.93
C ASP A 68 -9.64 -11.82 10.08
N GLN A 69 -10.66 -12.36 9.39
CA GLN A 69 -11.46 -11.57 8.43
C GLN A 69 -12.30 -10.45 9.06
N GLY A 70 -12.40 -10.43 10.39
CA GLY A 70 -13.11 -9.39 11.15
C GLY A 70 -12.20 -8.28 11.70
N GLU A 71 -10.90 -8.34 11.48
CA GLU A 71 -9.96 -7.34 11.99
C GLU A 71 -9.99 -6.05 11.17
N LYS A 72 -9.85 -4.90 11.88
CA LYS A 72 -9.62 -3.61 11.24
C LYS A 72 -8.27 -3.59 10.53
N GLY A 73 -8.14 -2.78 9.48
CA GLY A 73 -6.89 -2.73 8.70
C GLY A 73 -6.65 -3.93 7.79
N LEU A 74 -7.68 -4.77 7.55
CA LEU A 74 -7.56 -5.86 6.58
C LEU A 74 -7.37 -5.32 5.14
N TYR A 75 -7.93 -4.15 4.86
CA TYR A 75 -7.83 -3.49 3.57
C TYR A 75 -7.27 -2.07 3.72
N HIS A 76 -6.33 -1.73 2.85
CA HIS A 76 -5.84 -0.37 2.70
C HIS A 76 -5.89 0.05 1.23
N VAL A 77 -5.94 1.35 0.99
CA VAL A 77 -5.77 1.91 -0.36
C VAL A 77 -4.51 2.75 -0.36
N ALA A 78 -3.64 2.54 -1.36
CA ALA A 78 -2.42 3.30 -1.54
C ALA A 78 -2.37 3.93 -2.92
N SER A 79 -1.90 5.18 -3.00
CA SER A 79 -1.38 5.73 -4.24
C SER A 79 0.09 5.36 -4.39
N TYR A 80 0.56 5.32 -5.63
CA TYR A 80 1.96 5.07 -5.91
C TYR A 80 2.44 5.89 -7.11
N GLN A 81 3.71 6.25 -7.08
CA GLN A 81 4.40 6.88 -8.19
C GLN A 81 5.75 6.20 -8.41
N LEU A 82 6.03 5.82 -9.65
CA LEU A 82 7.29 5.19 -10.06
C LEU A 82 8.04 6.13 -11.00
N SER A 83 9.18 6.66 -10.57
CA SER A 83 10.08 7.51 -11.36
C SER A 83 11.53 7.16 -11.08
N ASP A 84 12.40 7.11 -12.10
CA ASP A 84 13.85 6.94 -11.93
C ASP A 84 14.30 5.81 -10.98
N ALA A 85 13.59 4.66 -11.01
CA ALA A 85 13.80 3.52 -10.12
C ALA A 85 13.54 3.78 -8.62
N LYS A 86 12.84 4.88 -8.31
CA LYS A 86 12.22 5.18 -7.02
C LYS A 86 10.72 4.88 -7.06
N LEU A 87 10.22 4.34 -5.98
CA LEU A 87 8.80 4.07 -5.76
C LEU A 87 8.37 4.89 -4.54
N GLU A 88 7.52 5.89 -4.75
CA GLU A 88 6.82 6.57 -3.67
C GLU A 88 5.47 5.90 -3.44
N ILE A 89 5.14 5.63 -2.19
CA ILE A 89 3.84 5.10 -1.77
C ILE A 89 3.25 6.05 -0.73
N LYS A 90 1.95 6.35 -0.85
CA LYS A 90 1.19 7.10 0.16
C LYS A 90 -0.12 6.40 0.44
N LEU A 91 -0.48 6.26 1.71
CA LEU A 91 -1.73 5.63 2.14
C LEU A 91 -2.89 6.61 2.03
N LEU A 92 -4.06 6.11 1.62
CA LEU A 92 -5.31 6.86 1.70
C LEU A 92 -5.58 7.17 3.18
N ASN A 93 -5.95 8.41 3.47
CA ASN A 93 -6.18 8.85 4.83
C ASN A 93 -7.52 8.32 5.34
N GLU A 94 -7.46 7.32 6.22
CA GLU A 94 -8.63 6.64 6.80
C GLU A 94 -9.47 7.58 7.70
N LYS A 95 -8.93 8.72 8.13
CA LYS A 95 -9.70 9.76 8.84
C LYS A 95 -10.57 10.62 7.92
N LEU A 96 -10.28 10.62 6.63
CA LEU A 96 -11.05 11.34 5.61
C LEU A 96 -11.91 10.36 4.79
N VAL A 97 -11.41 9.16 4.54
CA VAL A 97 -12.11 8.12 3.79
C VAL A 97 -12.11 6.86 4.62
N ASP A 98 -13.23 6.57 5.27
CA ASP A 98 -13.42 5.43 6.16
C ASP A 98 -12.94 4.09 5.53
N ASP A 99 -12.21 3.28 6.29
CA ASP A 99 -11.68 1.98 5.87
C ASP A 99 -12.71 0.84 5.98
N GLU A 100 -13.85 1.09 6.65
CA GLU A 100 -14.95 0.14 6.78
C GLU A 100 -15.93 0.16 5.60
N LEU A 101 -15.69 0.99 4.57
CA LEU A 101 -16.53 1.09 3.39
C LEU A 101 -16.56 -0.23 2.60
N LYS A 102 -17.74 -0.84 2.51
CA LYS A 102 -17.90 -2.19 1.94
C LYS A 102 -18.14 -2.19 0.43
N LYS A 103 -18.53 -1.05 -0.15
CA LYS A 103 -18.90 -0.96 -1.56
C LYS A 103 -17.97 -0.02 -2.33
N PRO A 104 -17.55 -0.40 -3.56
CA PRO A 104 -16.73 0.46 -4.41
C PRO A 104 -17.32 1.85 -4.69
N ALA A 105 -18.65 1.94 -4.79
CA ALA A 105 -19.35 3.21 -5.00
C ALA A 105 -19.25 4.15 -3.79
N GLU A 106 -19.27 3.60 -2.57
CA GLU A 106 -19.12 4.36 -1.32
C GLU A 106 -17.70 4.90 -1.20
N LEU A 107 -16.69 4.06 -1.47
CA LEU A 107 -15.29 4.46 -1.54
C LEU A 107 -15.07 5.59 -2.56
N THR A 108 -15.62 5.43 -3.76
CA THR A 108 -15.47 6.44 -4.83
C THR A 108 -16.10 7.76 -4.43
N ARG A 109 -17.29 7.74 -3.81
CA ARG A 109 -17.97 8.96 -3.36
C ARG A 109 -17.17 9.68 -2.27
N ALA A 110 -16.77 8.97 -1.21
CA ALA A 110 -15.98 9.53 -0.12
C ALA A 110 -14.64 10.09 -0.60
N PHE A 111 -13.98 9.39 -1.52
CA PHE A 111 -12.77 9.88 -2.17
C PHE A 111 -13.01 11.19 -2.93
N LEU A 112 -14.08 11.28 -3.72
CA LEU A 112 -14.38 12.45 -4.54
C LEU A 112 -14.73 13.69 -3.69
N GLU A 113 -15.35 13.50 -2.51
CA GLU A 113 -15.62 14.58 -1.55
C GLU A 113 -14.33 15.24 -1.03
N HIS A 114 -13.21 14.51 -1.03
CA HIS A 114 -11.93 14.97 -0.54
C HIS A 114 -10.83 15.05 -1.61
N LYS A 115 -11.15 14.91 -2.90
CA LYS A 115 -10.17 14.79 -3.99
C LYS A 115 -9.12 15.91 -4.04
N ASP A 116 -9.51 17.12 -3.66
CA ASP A 116 -8.64 18.32 -3.69
C ASP A 116 -7.99 18.59 -2.32
N ASN A 117 -8.25 17.73 -1.32
CA ASN A 117 -7.64 17.81 0.01
C ASN A 117 -6.21 17.28 -0.05
N LYS A 118 -5.24 18.14 0.30
CA LYS A 118 -3.81 17.79 0.31
C LYS A 118 -3.47 16.65 1.29
N ASN A 119 -4.33 16.40 2.28
CA ASN A 119 -4.18 15.34 3.26
C ASN A 119 -4.95 14.06 2.88
N LEU A 120 -5.46 13.95 1.65
CA LEU A 120 -6.16 12.75 1.19
C LEU A 120 -5.23 11.53 1.16
N PHE A 121 -3.97 11.74 0.81
CA PHE A 121 -2.92 10.74 0.89
C PHE A 121 -1.86 11.17 1.92
N VAL A 122 -1.52 10.28 2.84
CA VAL A 122 -0.66 10.54 4.00
C VAL A 122 0.44 9.47 4.10
N ASN A 123 1.37 9.68 5.03
CA ASN A 123 2.48 8.77 5.32
C ASN A 123 3.28 8.39 4.07
N PRO A 124 3.89 9.37 3.38
CA PRO A 124 4.74 9.08 2.24
C PRO A 124 5.93 8.21 2.66
N VAL A 125 6.18 7.15 1.90
CA VAL A 125 7.40 6.35 2.04
C VAL A 125 8.04 6.22 0.66
N GLU A 126 9.28 6.66 0.55
CA GLU A 126 10.08 6.47 -0.65
C GLU A 126 10.89 5.17 -0.55
N PHE A 127 10.95 4.44 -1.66
CA PHE A 127 11.76 3.25 -1.80
C PHE A 127 12.68 3.35 -3.01
N ARG A 128 13.89 2.83 -2.89
CA ARG A 128 14.78 2.57 -4.02
C ARG A 128 14.78 1.08 -4.35
N ARG A 129 14.84 0.75 -5.64
CA ARG A 129 14.99 -0.65 -6.06
C ARG A 129 16.41 -1.15 -5.76
N ILE A 130 16.52 -2.29 -5.09
CA ILE A 130 17.80 -2.99 -4.94
C ILE A 130 18.07 -3.76 -6.24
N LYS A 131 19.17 -3.43 -6.91
CA LYS A 131 19.70 -4.24 -8.02
C LYS A 131 20.57 -5.35 -7.44
N LYS A 132 20.41 -6.57 -7.96
CA LYS A 132 21.41 -7.63 -7.78
C LYS A 132 22.65 -7.32 -8.62
#